data_AF-A0A511UWF3-F1
#
_entry.id   AF-A0A511UWF3-F1
#
_cell.length_a   1.000
_cell.length_b   1.000
_cell.length_c   1.000
_cell.angle_alpha   90.00
_cell.angle_beta   90.00
_cell.angle_gamma   90.00
#
_symmetry.space_group_name_H-M   'P 1'
#
loop_
_entity.id
_entity.type
_entity.pdbx_description
1 polymer ?
#
loop_
_entity_poly.entity_id
_entity_poly.type
_entity_poly.pdbx_seq_one_letter_code
_entity_poly.pdbx_strand_id
1 'polypeptide(L)'
;MKDILDLMTKSKLLDSDERGQESLFFRLKNYYEENGRHKYSEVSRYIFNLGDSDIDVLAVNLNLIAKFAEKKNEDNIKHNINKLIDHTDLAHIQRKYIENEVKKNERLLRGIHQSTMNVRSESQKLTQELVKTKESLNENYNKISSDIDKYKSSIYTQFVTILGIFTAITFGVFGGMEILGNVMSNIVEVRVPKLLMFSSLVIGSILTILYMLLTAISNIVQLPIRNCGCKRDDPCNHTPFQKHPIYFTGMMTTLYLFLIGVISHGYETENLRGIPLLDRIMLNGSGIYILSFLLFIVIMIIFLLINNHMKSSK
;
A
#
# COMPACT_ATOMS: atom_id res chain seq x y z
N MET A 1 33.11 -50.92 55.95
CA MET A 1 32.18 -49.88 56.44
C MET A 1 30.81 -49.92 55.77
N LYS A 2 30.72 -49.84 54.44
CA LYS A 2 29.42 -49.85 53.71
C LYS A 2 28.46 -50.96 54.16
N ASP A 3 28.91 -52.21 54.24
CA ASP A 3 28.06 -53.35 54.63
C ASP A 3 27.57 -53.25 56.09
N ILE A 4 28.37 -52.64 56.96
CA ILE A 4 28.00 -52.39 58.36
C ILE A 4 26.89 -51.32 58.41
N LEU A 5 27.03 -50.24 57.64
CA LEU A 5 26.00 -49.21 57.52
C LEU A 5 24.71 -49.77 56.92
N ASP A 6 24.82 -50.62 55.89
CA ASP A 6 23.67 -51.28 55.25
C ASP A 6 22.86 -52.15 56.22
N LEU A 7 23.54 -52.88 57.10
CA LEU A 7 22.89 -53.63 58.17
C LEU A 7 22.22 -52.71 59.21
N MET A 8 22.88 -51.61 59.59
CA MET A 8 22.32 -50.62 60.51
C MET A 8 21.14 -49.85 59.93
N THR A 9 21.00 -49.79 58.60
CA THR A 9 19.91 -49.06 57.97
C THR A 9 18.68 -49.96 57.73
N LYS A 10 18.88 -51.28 57.51
CA LYS A 10 17.79 -52.22 57.17
C LYS A 10 16.93 -52.69 58.34
N SER A 11 17.47 -52.72 59.56
CA SER A 11 16.73 -53.17 60.74
C SER A 11 16.82 -52.15 61.86
N LYS A 12 15.69 -51.56 62.24
CA LYS A 12 15.62 -50.63 63.37
C LYS A 12 15.85 -51.41 64.66
N LEU A 13 16.93 -51.11 65.38
CA LEU A 13 17.19 -51.66 66.70
C LEU A 13 16.19 -51.08 67.70
N LEU A 14 15.75 -51.92 68.63
CA LEU A 14 15.04 -51.47 69.82
C LEU A 14 16.03 -51.30 70.97
N ASP A 15 15.71 -50.43 71.92
CA ASP A 15 16.53 -50.22 73.12
C ASP A 15 16.64 -51.52 73.96
N SER A 16 15.62 -52.39 73.87
CA SER A 16 15.56 -53.72 74.49
C SER A 16 16.29 -54.83 73.72
N ASP A 17 16.78 -54.57 72.50
CA ASP A 17 17.46 -55.58 71.67
C ASP A 17 18.98 -55.60 71.94
N GLU A 18 19.36 -56.11 73.10
CA GLU A 18 20.77 -56.22 73.50
C GLU A 18 21.59 -57.10 72.54
N ARG A 19 20.99 -58.17 71.98
CA ARG A 19 21.69 -59.07 71.04
C ARG A 19 21.97 -58.41 69.70
N GLY A 20 21.03 -57.62 69.17
CA GLY A 20 21.22 -56.84 67.96
C GLY A 20 22.25 -55.72 68.14
N GLN A 21 22.20 -55.01 69.27
CA GLN A 21 23.17 -53.98 69.64
C GLN A 21 24.59 -54.57 69.76
N GLU A 22 24.72 -55.71 70.44
CA GLU A 22 25.99 -56.40 70.63
C GLU A 22 26.62 -56.86 69.30
N SER A 23 25.82 -57.47 68.42
CA SER A 23 26.28 -57.93 67.10
C SER A 23 26.82 -56.78 66.23
N LEU A 24 26.11 -55.66 66.17
CA LEU A 24 26.52 -54.50 65.39
C LEU A 24 27.69 -53.74 66.05
N PHE A 25 27.73 -53.70 67.38
CA PHE A 25 28.86 -53.18 68.14
C PHE A 25 30.14 -53.95 67.81
N PHE A 26 30.13 -55.29 67.88
CA PHE A 26 31.31 -56.09 67.57
C PHE A 26 31.78 -55.92 66.13
N ARG A 27 30.86 -55.79 65.17
CA ARG A 27 31.22 -55.49 63.76
C ARG A 27 31.91 -54.14 63.61
N LEU A 28 31.43 -53.10 64.30
CA LEU A 28 32.09 -51.80 64.32
C LEU A 28 33.43 -51.83 65.04
N LYS A 29 33.51 -52.53 66.17
CA LYS A 29 34.74 -52.71 66.95
C LYS A 29 35.82 -53.36 66.09
N ASN A 30 35.54 -54.52 65.49
CA ASN A 30 36.48 -55.23 64.61
C ASN A 30 36.91 -54.34 63.44
N TYR A 31 35.97 -53.63 62.81
CA TYR A 31 36.28 -52.70 61.73
C TYR A 31 37.27 -51.60 62.18
N TYR A 32 37.06 -51.01 63.35
CA TYR A 32 37.94 -49.94 63.86
C TYR A 32 39.28 -50.46 64.38
N GLU A 33 39.34 -51.68 64.92
CA GLU A 33 40.61 -52.32 65.29
C GLU A 33 41.46 -52.63 64.06
N GLU A 34 40.85 -53.06 62.96
CA GLU A 34 41.56 -53.36 61.70
C GLU A 34 41.94 -52.11 60.90
N ASN A 35 41.04 -51.11 60.84
CA ASN A 35 41.16 -49.99 59.89
C ASN A 35 41.47 -48.64 60.58
N GLY A 36 41.40 -48.57 61.90
CA GLY A 36 41.61 -47.37 62.72
C GLY A 36 40.48 -46.34 62.65
N ARG A 37 40.00 -46.01 61.44
CA ARG A 37 38.94 -45.01 61.19
C ARG A 37 38.06 -45.38 60.00
N HIS A 38 36.89 -44.78 59.93
CA HIS A 38 36.05 -44.82 58.75
C HIS A 38 36.48 -43.77 57.72
N LYS A 39 36.28 -44.07 56.43
CA LYS A 39 36.53 -43.11 55.36
C LYS A 39 35.31 -42.22 55.18
N TYR A 40 35.52 -40.91 55.22
CA TYR A 40 34.43 -39.95 55.09
C TYR A 40 33.76 -40.06 53.72
N SER A 41 34.53 -40.20 52.65
CA SER A 41 33.98 -40.40 51.29
C SER A 41 33.04 -41.60 51.15
N GLU A 42 33.27 -42.69 51.90
CA GLU A 42 32.39 -43.87 51.89
C GLU A 42 31.08 -43.60 52.64
N VAL A 43 31.17 -42.94 53.82
CA VAL A 43 30.00 -42.57 54.62
C VAL A 43 29.15 -41.53 53.87
N SER A 44 29.74 -40.44 53.37
CA SER A 44 28.99 -39.42 52.63
C SER A 44 28.32 -40.01 51.39
N ARG A 45 29.02 -40.85 50.62
CA ARG A 45 28.41 -41.53 49.46
C ARG A 45 27.24 -42.42 49.87
N TYR A 46 27.34 -43.10 51.01
CA TYR A 46 26.24 -43.92 51.51
C TYR A 46 25.04 -43.05 51.88
N ILE A 47 25.24 -42.02 52.70
CA ILE A 47 24.19 -41.08 53.12
C ILE A 47 23.52 -40.37 51.93
N PHE A 48 24.29 -40.00 50.90
CA PHE A 48 23.75 -39.36 49.70
C PHE A 48 22.80 -40.24 48.89
N ASN A 49 22.84 -41.56 49.06
CA ASN A 49 22.01 -42.52 48.34
C ASN A 49 20.83 -43.08 49.17
N LEU A 50 20.69 -42.70 50.44
CA LEU A 50 19.63 -43.19 51.32
C LEU A 50 18.34 -42.35 51.25
N GLY A 51 17.20 -42.89 51.68
CA GLY A 51 16.03 -42.07 51.99
C GLY A 51 16.21 -41.27 53.30
N ASP A 52 15.42 -40.21 53.51
CA ASP A 52 15.38 -39.51 54.82
C ASP A 52 15.03 -40.49 55.95
N SER A 53 14.02 -41.35 55.74
CA SER A 53 13.61 -42.38 56.71
C SER A 53 14.72 -43.37 57.06
N ASP A 54 15.57 -43.72 56.09
CA ASP A 54 16.67 -44.66 56.27
C ASP A 54 17.80 -44.04 57.12
N ILE A 55 18.03 -42.74 56.94
CA ILE A 55 19.01 -41.99 57.74
C ILE A 55 18.53 -41.84 59.18
N ASP A 56 17.23 -41.60 59.39
CA ASP A 56 16.66 -41.56 60.74
C ASP A 56 16.85 -42.89 61.48
N VAL A 57 16.65 -44.03 60.79
CA VAL A 57 16.91 -45.37 61.34
C VAL A 57 18.39 -45.56 61.65
N LEU A 58 19.28 -45.17 60.73
CA LEU A 58 20.72 -45.25 60.94
C LEU A 58 21.18 -44.41 62.13
N ALA A 59 20.68 -43.17 62.26
CA ALA A 59 21.01 -42.27 63.36
C ALA A 59 20.56 -42.85 64.72
N VAL A 60 19.35 -43.42 64.80
CA VAL A 60 18.87 -44.10 66.01
C VAL A 60 19.78 -45.28 66.36
N ASN A 61 20.12 -46.10 65.39
CA ASN A 61 20.95 -47.29 65.60
C ASN A 61 22.38 -46.94 66.02
N LEU A 62 23.01 -45.92 65.41
CA LEU A 62 24.34 -45.46 65.80
C LEU A 62 24.35 -44.93 67.25
N ASN A 63 23.31 -44.19 67.66
CA ASN A 63 23.17 -43.71 69.03
C ASN A 63 23.01 -44.85 70.04
N LEU A 64 22.24 -45.90 69.71
CA LEU A 64 22.11 -47.08 70.56
C LEU A 64 23.44 -47.83 70.71
N ILE A 65 24.21 -47.95 69.64
CA ILE A 65 25.53 -48.61 69.67
C ILE A 65 26.55 -47.77 70.44
N ALA A 66 26.50 -46.44 70.34
CA ALA A 66 27.34 -45.54 71.14
C ALA A 66 27.07 -45.71 72.65
N LYS A 67 25.79 -45.82 73.04
CA LYS A 67 25.38 -46.12 74.42
C LYS A 67 25.83 -47.52 74.86
N PHE A 68 25.77 -48.52 73.98
CA PHE A 68 26.26 -49.87 74.28
C PHE A 68 27.78 -49.88 74.52
N ALA A 69 28.54 -49.14 73.70
CA ALA A 69 29.99 -48.98 73.88
C ALA A 69 30.35 -48.35 75.23
N GLU A 70 29.56 -47.36 75.68
CA GLU A 70 29.69 -46.74 77.00
C GLU A 70 29.42 -47.74 78.13
N LYS A 71 28.36 -48.54 78.05
CA LYS A 71 28.07 -49.60 79.04
C LYS A 71 29.20 -50.63 79.17
N LYS A 72 29.97 -50.87 78.09
CA LYS A 72 31.08 -51.82 78.05
C LYS A 72 32.44 -51.19 78.42
N ASN A 73 32.50 -49.89 78.75
CA ASN A 73 33.74 -49.15 79.02
C ASN A 73 34.75 -49.17 77.85
N GLU A 74 34.26 -49.10 76.60
CA GLU A 74 35.06 -49.15 75.37
C GLU A 74 35.25 -47.75 74.77
N ASP A 75 35.98 -46.88 75.48
CA ASP A 75 36.06 -45.44 75.18
C ASP A 75 36.61 -45.10 73.79
N ASN A 76 37.62 -45.85 73.31
CA ASN A 76 38.20 -45.63 71.98
C ASN A 76 37.20 -45.95 70.85
N ILE A 77 36.42 -47.03 71.02
CA ILE A 77 35.39 -47.42 70.06
C ILE A 77 34.23 -46.44 70.10
N LYS A 78 33.79 -46.01 71.30
CA LYS A 78 32.80 -44.96 71.49
C LYS A 78 33.19 -43.68 70.76
N HIS A 79 34.44 -43.24 70.88
CA HIS A 79 34.96 -42.06 70.18
C HIS A 79 34.85 -42.17 68.65
N ASN A 80 35.21 -43.33 68.09
CA ASN A 80 35.09 -43.57 66.66
C ASN A 80 33.62 -43.66 66.18
N ILE A 81 32.72 -44.18 67.00
CA ILE A 81 31.27 -44.19 66.73
C ILE A 81 30.71 -42.77 66.76
N ASN A 82 31.08 -41.95 67.75
CA ASN A 82 30.66 -40.55 67.82
C ASN A 82 31.11 -39.75 66.60
N LYS A 83 32.36 -39.95 66.14
CA LYS A 83 32.81 -39.37 64.86
C LYS A 83 31.97 -39.82 63.66
N LEU A 84 31.50 -41.07 63.66
CA LEU A 84 30.65 -41.59 62.60
C LEU A 84 29.25 -40.96 62.64
N ILE A 85 28.70 -40.73 63.84
CA ILE A 85 27.45 -39.97 64.05
C ILE A 85 27.61 -38.56 63.51
N ASP A 86 28.60 -37.80 64.00
CA ASP A 86 28.84 -36.42 63.56
C ASP A 86 28.98 -36.32 62.04
N HIS A 87 29.70 -37.28 61.43
CA HIS A 87 29.91 -37.28 60.00
C HIS A 87 28.65 -37.70 59.20
N THR A 88 27.82 -38.58 59.76
CA THR A 88 26.51 -38.95 59.20
C THR A 88 25.57 -37.74 59.20
N ASP A 89 25.51 -37.01 60.32
CA ASP A 89 24.70 -35.81 60.46
C ASP A 89 25.16 -34.70 59.50
N LEU A 90 26.47 -34.45 59.43
CA LEU A 90 27.04 -33.49 58.48
C LEU A 90 26.70 -33.85 57.03
N ALA A 91 26.87 -35.11 56.63
CA ALA A 91 26.56 -35.56 55.28
C ALA A 91 25.07 -35.44 54.96
N HIS A 92 24.19 -35.70 55.94
CA HIS A 92 22.75 -35.55 55.78
C HIS A 92 22.34 -34.07 55.57
N ILE A 93 22.90 -33.16 56.38
CA ILE A 93 22.66 -31.72 56.23
C ILE A 93 23.15 -31.22 54.87
N GLN A 94 24.35 -31.62 54.45
CA GLN A 94 24.91 -31.27 53.15
C GLN A 94 24.03 -31.75 52.00
N ARG A 95 23.56 -33.00 52.06
CA ARG A 95 22.64 -33.55 51.05
C ARG A 95 21.35 -32.74 50.97
N LYS A 96 20.69 -32.48 52.11
CA LYS A 96 19.45 -31.69 52.16
C LYS A 96 19.64 -30.29 51.60
N TYR A 97 20.76 -29.64 51.91
CA TYR A 97 21.09 -28.33 51.34
C TYR A 97 21.18 -28.39 49.81
N ILE A 98 21.94 -29.36 49.27
CA ILE A 98 22.10 -29.55 47.82
C ILE A 98 20.74 -29.84 47.15
N GLU A 99 19.93 -30.74 47.72
CA GLU A 99 18.60 -31.06 47.18
C GLU A 99 17.68 -29.85 47.14
N ASN A 100 17.70 -29.01 48.18
CA ASN A 100 16.88 -27.80 48.23
C ASN A 100 17.32 -26.78 47.18
N GLU A 101 18.62 -26.57 47.00
CA GLU A 101 19.15 -25.68 45.96
C GLU A 101 18.85 -26.21 44.54
N VAL A 102 18.94 -27.53 44.33
CA VAL A 102 18.54 -28.16 43.06
C VAL A 102 17.05 -27.94 42.79
N LYS A 103 16.17 -28.20 43.76
CA LYS A 103 14.72 -27.97 43.61
C LYS A 103 14.39 -26.50 43.33
N LYS A 104 15.11 -25.56 43.95
CA LYS A 104 14.97 -24.12 43.70
C LYS A 104 15.40 -23.77 42.29
N ASN A 105 16.54 -24.28 41.83
CA ASN A 105 17.03 -24.09 40.47
C ASN A 105 16.10 -24.68 39.42
N GLU A 106 15.54 -25.87 39.65
CA GLU A 106 14.54 -26.45 38.75
C GLU A 106 13.29 -25.57 38.60
N ARG A 107 12.80 -24.99 39.71
CA ARG A 107 11.66 -24.06 39.68
C ARG A 107 12.00 -22.79 38.89
N LEU A 108 13.20 -22.23 39.10
CA LEU A 108 13.68 -21.07 38.36
C LEU A 108 13.81 -21.37 36.86
N LEU A 109 14.38 -22.52 36.50
CA LEU A 109 14.55 -22.95 35.11
C LEU A 109 13.20 -23.14 34.41
N ARG A 110 12.19 -23.72 35.10
CA ARG A 110 10.82 -23.82 34.57
C ARG A 110 10.21 -22.44 34.33
N GLY A 111 10.40 -21.50 35.27
CA GLY A 111 9.93 -20.11 35.12
C GLY A 111 10.58 -19.40 33.93
N ILE A 112 11.90 -19.51 33.79
CA ILE A 112 12.66 -18.95 32.66
C ILE A 112 12.18 -19.56 31.33
N HIS A 113 11.98 -20.88 31.28
CA HIS A 113 11.51 -21.55 30.08
C HIS A 113 10.13 -21.04 29.65
N GLN A 114 9.19 -20.89 30.59
CA GLN A 114 7.86 -20.35 30.31
C GLN A 114 7.93 -18.90 29.80
N SER A 115 8.72 -18.05 30.47
CA SER A 115 8.91 -16.65 30.03
C SER A 115 9.52 -16.58 28.63
N THR A 116 10.49 -17.45 28.33
CA THR A 116 11.12 -17.52 27.00
C THR A 116 10.12 -17.92 25.93
N MET A 117 9.21 -18.87 26.22
CA MET A 117 8.15 -19.27 25.28
C MET A 117 7.14 -18.14 25.05
N ASN A 118 6.75 -17.42 26.11
CA ASN A 118 5.86 -16.27 25.99
C ASN A 118 6.49 -15.18 25.11
N VAL A 119 7.73 -14.78 25.39
CA VAL A 119 8.47 -13.78 24.60
C VAL A 119 8.62 -14.22 23.14
N ARG A 120 8.92 -15.49 22.88
CA ARG A 120 9.00 -16.02 21.51
C ARG A 120 7.67 -15.90 20.77
N SER A 121 6.57 -16.25 21.43
CA SER A 121 5.22 -16.17 20.82
C SER A 121 4.81 -14.73 20.52
N GLU A 122 5.16 -13.78 21.39
CA GLU A 122 4.87 -12.36 21.21
C GLU A 122 5.73 -11.75 20.09
N SER A 123 7.01 -12.09 20.04
CA SER A 123 7.92 -11.70 18.96
C SER A 123 7.45 -12.20 17.59
N GLN A 124 6.91 -13.43 17.51
CA GLN A 124 6.32 -13.96 16.27
C GLN A 124 5.08 -13.17 15.84
N LYS A 125 4.18 -12.81 16.78
CA LYS A 125 3.00 -11.98 16.48
C LYS A 125 3.40 -10.60 15.96
N LEU A 126 4.34 -9.93 16.65
CA LEU A 126 4.87 -8.64 16.23
C LEU A 126 5.49 -8.69 14.84
N THR A 127 6.22 -9.77 14.52
CA THR A 127 6.81 -9.96 13.19
C THR A 127 5.73 -10.09 12.11
N GLN A 128 4.65 -10.85 12.38
CA GLN A 128 3.54 -10.98 11.44
C GLN A 128 2.79 -9.66 11.23
N GLU A 129 2.58 -8.87 12.28
CA GLU A 129 1.97 -7.54 12.19
C GLU A 129 2.84 -6.58 11.39
N LEU A 130 4.16 -6.59 11.58
CA LEU A 130 5.10 -5.79 10.80
C LEU A 130 5.03 -6.12 9.30
N VAL A 131 4.94 -7.41 8.94
CA VAL A 131 4.82 -7.84 7.54
C VAL A 131 3.51 -7.29 6.93
N LYS A 132 2.38 -7.45 7.62
CA LYS A 132 1.08 -6.94 7.15
C LYS A 132 1.07 -5.41 7.01
N THR A 133 1.66 -4.70 7.97
CA THR A 133 1.79 -3.24 7.91
C THR A 133 2.66 -2.81 6.72
N LYS A 134 3.77 -3.53 6.45
CA LYS A 134 4.62 -3.25 5.29
C LYS A 134 3.88 -3.48 3.97
N GLU A 135 3.12 -4.57 3.85
CA GLU A 135 2.33 -4.88 2.65
C GLU A 135 1.27 -3.81 2.39
N SER A 136 0.47 -3.46 3.39
CA SER A 136 -0.56 -2.41 3.27
C SER A 136 0.04 -1.03 2.95
N LEU A 137 1.20 -0.69 3.54
CA LEU A 137 1.90 0.55 3.22
C LEU A 137 2.37 0.57 1.76
N ASN A 138 2.87 -0.56 1.24
CA ASN A 138 3.31 -0.68 -0.14
C ASN A 138 2.13 -0.59 -1.13
N GLU A 139 1.00 -1.22 -0.81
CA GLU A 139 -0.23 -1.07 -1.61
C GLU A 139 -0.73 0.38 -1.64
N ASN A 140 -0.74 1.06 -0.50
CA ASN A 140 -1.14 2.46 -0.42
C ASN A 140 -0.17 3.37 -1.18
N TYR A 141 1.13 3.13 -1.08
CA TYR A 141 2.14 3.84 -1.85
C TYR A 141 1.90 3.69 -3.37
N ASN A 142 1.67 2.47 -3.83
CA ASN A 142 1.41 2.20 -5.25
C ASN A 142 0.12 2.88 -5.73
N LYS A 143 -0.95 2.87 -4.93
CA LYS A 143 -2.20 3.58 -5.24
C LYS A 143 -1.95 5.08 -5.37
N ILE A 144 -1.30 5.69 -4.38
CA ILE A 144 -0.97 7.13 -4.38
C ILE A 144 -0.09 7.48 -5.59
N SER A 145 0.93 6.69 -5.89
CA SER A 145 1.78 6.92 -7.07
C SER A 145 0.97 6.88 -8.35
N SER A 146 0.08 5.88 -8.50
CA SER A 146 -0.77 5.75 -9.69
C SER A 146 -1.76 6.93 -9.83
N ASP A 147 -2.28 7.43 -8.71
CA ASP A 147 -3.20 8.56 -8.71
C ASP A 147 -2.46 9.85 -9.02
N ILE A 148 -1.25 10.06 -8.48
CA ILE A 148 -0.36 11.18 -8.82
C ILE A 148 -0.07 11.19 -10.32
N ASP A 149 0.24 10.05 -10.93
CA ASP A 149 0.52 9.98 -12.37
C ASP A 149 -0.72 10.35 -13.21
N LYS A 150 -1.91 9.87 -12.80
CA LYS A 150 -3.18 10.25 -13.44
C LYS A 150 -3.47 11.75 -13.29
N TYR A 151 -3.29 12.31 -12.08
CA TYR A 151 -3.50 13.73 -11.83
C TYR A 151 -2.51 14.58 -12.61
N LYS A 152 -1.23 14.20 -12.65
CA LYS A 152 -0.20 14.87 -13.44
C LYS A 152 -0.58 14.93 -14.91
N SER A 153 -0.98 13.80 -15.49
CA SER A 153 -1.45 13.75 -16.89
C SER A 153 -2.68 14.63 -17.11
N SER A 154 -3.67 14.58 -16.20
CA SER A 154 -4.88 15.40 -16.29
C SER A 154 -4.58 16.89 -16.22
N ILE A 155 -3.70 17.30 -15.30
CA ILE A 155 -3.27 18.68 -15.11
C ILE A 155 -2.57 19.22 -16.36
N TYR A 156 -1.66 18.46 -16.97
CA TYR A 156 -1.01 18.89 -18.22
C TYR A 156 -2.02 19.09 -19.34
N THR A 157 -2.98 18.17 -19.50
CA THR A 157 -4.05 18.30 -20.49
C THR A 157 -4.89 19.56 -20.25
N GLN A 158 -5.23 19.85 -18.98
CA GLN A 158 -5.97 21.07 -18.62
C GLN A 158 -5.16 22.34 -18.91
N PHE A 159 -3.86 22.37 -18.58
CA PHE A 159 -2.98 23.50 -18.90
C PHE A 159 -2.88 23.74 -20.40
N VAL A 160 -2.68 22.69 -21.20
CA VAL A 160 -2.64 22.79 -22.67
C VAL A 160 -3.99 23.29 -23.20
N THR A 161 -5.10 22.87 -22.61
CA THR A 161 -6.44 23.34 -22.98
C THR A 161 -6.62 24.83 -22.70
N ILE A 162 -6.29 25.28 -21.48
CA ILE A 162 -6.37 26.70 -21.09
C ILE A 162 -5.49 27.55 -22.00
N LEU A 163 -4.25 27.12 -22.24
CA LEU A 163 -3.32 27.80 -23.14
C LEU A 163 -3.89 27.87 -24.57
N GLY A 164 -4.43 26.77 -25.09
CA GLY A 164 -5.05 26.71 -26.41
C GLY A 164 -6.25 27.65 -26.57
N ILE A 165 -7.15 27.69 -25.57
CA ILE A 165 -8.30 28.62 -25.56
C ILE A 165 -7.81 30.07 -25.52
N PHE A 166 -6.86 30.38 -24.63
CA PHE A 166 -6.30 31.72 -24.50
C PHE A 166 -5.66 32.18 -25.82
N THR A 167 -4.79 31.36 -26.42
CA THR A 167 -4.15 31.65 -27.70
C THR A 167 -5.17 31.88 -28.82
N ALA A 168 -6.24 31.07 -28.89
CA ALA A 168 -7.29 31.25 -29.89
C ALA A 168 -8.05 32.59 -29.71
N ILE A 169 -8.37 32.96 -28.46
CA ILE A 169 -9.01 34.25 -28.15
C ILE A 169 -8.07 35.40 -28.53
N THR A 170 -6.81 35.35 -28.11
CA THR A 170 -5.81 36.38 -28.39
C THR A 170 -5.60 36.59 -29.89
N PHE A 171 -5.42 35.52 -30.66
CA PHE A 171 -5.26 35.63 -32.12
C PHE A 171 -6.53 36.07 -32.83
N GLY A 172 -7.71 35.61 -32.39
CA GLY A 172 -8.97 36.06 -32.94
C GLY A 172 -9.21 37.55 -32.69
N VAL A 173 -8.92 38.03 -31.49
CA VAL A 173 -9.11 39.44 -31.09
C VAL A 173 -8.09 40.36 -31.78
N PHE A 174 -6.79 40.05 -31.70
CA PHE A 174 -5.76 40.91 -32.31
C PHE A 174 -5.75 40.82 -33.83
N GLY A 175 -5.83 39.62 -34.40
CA GLY A 175 -5.91 39.45 -35.85
C GLY A 175 -7.19 40.02 -36.45
N GLY A 176 -8.32 39.86 -35.76
CA GLY A 176 -9.60 40.44 -36.17
C GLY A 176 -9.61 41.97 -36.13
N MET A 177 -9.05 42.57 -35.06
CA MET A 177 -8.95 44.03 -34.95
C MET A 177 -8.01 44.66 -35.99
N GLU A 178 -6.88 44.03 -36.29
CA GLU A 178 -5.95 44.51 -37.31
C GLU A 178 -6.60 44.57 -38.69
N ILE A 179 -7.31 43.51 -39.08
CA ILE A 179 -8.02 43.45 -40.36
C ILE A 179 -9.16 44.46 -40.39
N LEU A 180 -9.94 44.58 -39.31
CA LEU A 180 -11.01 45.57 -39.21
C LEU A 180 -10.47 47.01 -39.35
N GLY A 181 -9.34 47.31 -38.69
CA GLY A 181 -8.66 48.61 -38.81
C GLY A 181 -8.24 48.91 -40.24
N ASN A 182 -7.64 47.94 -40.93
CA ASN A 182 -7.23 48.08 -42.33
C ASN A 182 -8.43 48.26 -43.27
N VAL A 183 -9.53 47.53 -43.07
CA VAL A 183 -10.76 47.70 -43.85
C VAL A 183 -11.35 49.09 -43.63
N MET A 184 -11.44 49.55 -42.39
CA MET A 184 -12.02 50.85 -42.05
C MET A 184 -11.19 52.01 -42.61
N SER A 185 -9.86 51.87 -42.64
CA SER A 185 -8.97 52.88 -43.22
C SER A 185 -9.07 53.00 -44.74
N ASN A 186 -9.48 51.94 -45.45
CA ASN A 186 -9.51 51.90 -46.92
C ASN A 186 -10.93 51.90 -47.50
N ILE A 187 -11.97 52.03 -46.66
CA ILE A 187 -13.37 51.94 -47.09
C ILE A 187 -13.80 53.09 -48.01
N VAL A 188 -13.14 54.24 -47.91
CA VAL A 188 -13.45 55.44 -48.72
C VAL A 188 -12.89 55.33 -50.14
N GLU A 189 -11.77 54.63 -50.33
CA GLU A 189 -11.07 54.56 -51.62
C GLU A 189 -11.50 53.37 -52.49
N VAL A 190 -12.05 52.31 -51.89
CA VAL A 190 -12.38 51.06 -52.59
C VAL A 190 -13.88 50.88 -52.77
N ARG A 191 -14.30 50.54 -53.99
CA ARG A 191 -15.69 50.19 -54.29
C ARG A 191 -16.18 49.00 -53.44
N VAL A 192 -17.34 49.17 -52.81
CA VAL A 192 -17.96 48.21 -51.86
C VAL A 192 -18.01 46.76 -52.37
N PRO A 193 -18.33 46.46 -53.65
CA PRO A 193 -18.38 45.07 -54.13
C PRO A 193 -17.02 44.36 -54.11
N LYS A 194 -15.94 45.07 -54.45
CA LYS A 194 -14.57 44.51 -54.42
C LYS A 194 -14.10 44.26 -52.98
N LEU A 195 -14.45 45.16 -52.07
CA LEU A 195 -14.15 45.02 -50.64
C LEU A 195 -14.89 43.82 -50.04
N LEU A 196 -16.17 43.61 -50.38
CA LEU A 196 -16.94 42.44 -49.95
C LEU A 196 -16.35 41.11 -50.47
N MET A 197 -15.91 41.06 -51.72
CA MET A 197 -15.25 39.87 -52.28
C MET A 197 -13.92 39.56 -51.58
N PHE A 198 -13.07 40.56 -51.37
CA PHE A 198 -11.78 40.35 -50.71
C PHE A 198 -11.94 39.99 -49.23
N SER A 199 -12.79 40.71 -48.50
CA SER A 199 -13.03 40.46 -47.07
C SER A 199 -13.65 39.09 -46.80
N SER A 200 -14.60 38.63 -47.62
CA SER A 200 -15.19 37.29 -47.47
C SER A 200 -14.16 36.16 -47.66
N LEU A 201 -13.23 36.30 -48.61
CA LEU A 201 -12.13 35.34 -48.79
C LEU A 201 -11.14 35.35 -47.62
N VAL A 202 -10.79 36.53 -47.11
CA VAL A 202 -9.90 36.68 -45.96
C VAL A 202 -10.54 36.08 -44.70
N ILE A 203 -11.81 36.41 -44.42
CA ILE A 203 -12.55 35.87 -43.26
C ILE A 203 -12.71 34.35 -43.38
N GLY A 204 -13.01 33.82 -44.57
CA GLY A 204 -13.09 32.37 -44.81
C GLY A 204 -11.75 31.65 -44.60
N SER A 205 -10.63 32.29 -44.98
CA SER A 205 -9.28 31.78 -44.76
C SER A 205 -8.93 31.73 -43.28
N ILE A 206 -9.23 32.80 -42.54
CA ILE A 206 -9.02 32.86 -41.08
C ILE A 206 -9.87 31.83 -40.35
N LEU A 207 -11.14 31.68 -40.73
CA LEU A 207 -12.03 30.66 -40.17
C LEU A 207 -11.46 29.24 -40.38
N THR A 208 -10.85 28.99 -41.53
CA THR A 208 -10.24 27.69 -41.85
C THR A 208 -8.96 27.44 -41.04
N ILE A 209 -8.10 28.45 -40.88
CA ILE A 209 -6.90 28.35 -40.05
C ILE A 209 -7.26 28.13 -38.58
N LEU A 210 -8.24 28.88 -38.06
CA LEU A 210 -8.74 28.70 -36.69
C LEU A 210 -9.32 27.29 -36.49
N TYR A 211 -10.09 26.78 -37.45
CA TYR A 211 -10.61 25.42 -37.37
C TYR A 211 -9.51 24.36 -37.37
N MET A 212 -8.45 24.52 -38.17
CA MET A 212 -7.30 23.61 -38.16
C MET A 212 -6.57 23.64 -36.80
N LEU A 213 -6.37 24.84 -36.24
CA LEU A 213 -5.72 25.01 -34.94
C LEU A 213 -6.55 24.38 -33.80
N LEU A 214 -7.86 24.63 -33.76
CA LEU A 214 -8.75 24.01 -32.78
C LEU A 214 -8.82 22.49 -32.93
N THR A 215 -8.83 21.98 -34.16
CA THR A 215 -8.79 20.53 -34.42
C THR A 215 -7.46 19.91 -33.99
N ALA A 216 -6.34 20.60 -34.20
CA ALA A 216 -5.04 20.16 -33.70
C ALA A 216 -5.00 20.10 -32.17
N ILE A 217 -5.51 21.15 -31.49
CA ILE A 217 -5.63 21.19 -30.03
C ILE A 217 -6.54 20.06 -29.53
N SER A 218 -7.70 19.83 -30.16
CA SER A 218 -8.62 18.71 -29.87
C SER A 218 -7.93 17.35 -29.88
N ASN A 219 -7.06 17.13 -30.87
CA ASN A 219 -6.34 15.87 -31.02
C ASN A 219 -5.32 15.67 -29.89
N ILE A 220 -4.58 16.71 -29.49
CA ILE A 220 -3.61 16.68 -28.39
C ILE A 220 -4.31 16.49 -27.05
N VAL A 221 -5.37 17.25 -26.82
CA VAL A 221 -6.14 17.25 -25.57
C VAL A 221 -7.05 16.02 -25.46
N GLN A 222 -7.19 15.26 -26.54
CA GLN A 222 -8.03 14.06 -26.62
C GLN A 222 -9.53 14.30 -26.36
N LEU A 223 -9.97 15.56 -26.38
CA LEU A 223 -11.37 15.94 -26.24
C LEU A 223 -12.01 16.06 -27.63
N PRO A 224 -13.05 15.29 -27.96
CA PRO A 224 -13.70 15.39 -29.26
C PRO A 224 -14.44 16.73 -29.40
N ILE A 225 -13.99 17.62 -30.30
CA ILE A 225 -14.77 18.81 -30.71
C ILE A 225 -15.87 18.40 -31.70
N ARG A 226 -16.67 17.39 -31.35
CA ARG A 226 -17.81 16.94 -32.15
C ARG A 226 -19.08 17.30 -31.40
N ASN A 227 -19.97 18.06 -32.04
CA ASN A 227 -21.25 18.45 -31.44
C ASN A 227 -22.30 17.30 -31.41
N CYS A 228 -21.92 16.11 -31.87
CA CYS A 228 -22.82 14.96 -32.04
C CYS A 228 -22.98 14.09 -30.78
N GLY A 229 -22.32 14.43 -29.66
CA GLY A 229 -22.45 13.72 -28.38
C GLY A 229 -21.95 12.27 -28.36
N CYS A 230 -21.30 11.79 -29.43
CA CYS A 230 -20.78 10.43 -29.51
C CYS A 230 -19.49 10.28 -28.70
N LYS A 231 -19.31 9.12 -28.05
CA LYS A 231 -18.03 8.73 -27.46
C LYS A 231 -17.01 8.47 -28.58
N ARG A 232 -15.72 8.63 -28.26
CA ARG A 232 -14.62 8.59 -29.23
C ARG A 232 -14.49 7.24 -29.95
N ASP A 233 -14.84 6.15 -29.26
CA ASP A 233 -14.66 4.77 -29.70
C ASP A 233 -15.86 4.18 -30.45
N ASP A 234 -16.98 4.90 -30.51
CA ASP A 234 -18.17 4.47 -31.25
C ASP A 234 -18.12 4.93 -32.72
N PRO A 235 -18.56 4.10 -33.68
CA PRO A 235 -18.66 4.50 -35.08
C PRO A 235 -19.68 5.64 -35.23
N CYS A 236 -19.16 6.87 -35.30
CA CYS A 236 -19.97 8.07 -35.41
C CYS A 236 -20.43 8.27 -36.86
N ASN A 237 -21.62 7.75 -37.17
CA ASN A 237 -22.26 7.88 -38.48
C ASN A 237 -22.96 9.24 -38.68
N HIS A 238 -22.63 10.27 -37.90
CA HIS A 238 -23.17 11.62 -38.08
C HIS A 238 -22.50 12.32 -39.27
N THR A 239 -23.28 13.18 -39.94
CA THR A 239 -22.79 13.96 -41.07
C THR A 239 -21.69 14.94 -40.64
N PRO A 240 -20.75 15.33 -41.53
CA PRO A 240 -19.76 16.37 -41.23
C PRO A 240 -20.37 17.67 -40.67
N PHE A 241 -21.57 18.02 -41.13
CA PHE A 241 -22.36 19.16 -40.63
C PHE A 241 -22.83 18.98 -39.18
N GLN A 242 -23.26 17.78 -38.79
CA GLN A 242 -23.66 17.48 -37.40
C GLN A 242 -22.45 17.41 -36.47
N LYS A 243 -21.28 17.06 -37.01
CA LYS A 243 -20.01 17.00 -36.26
C LYS A 243 -19.46 18.40 -35.99
N HIS A 244 -19.45 19.29 -37.00
CA HIS A 244 -18.85 20.63 -36.91
C HIS A 244 -19.80 21.73 -37.43
N PRO A 245 -20.94 21.98 -36.75
CA PRO A 245 -21.97 22.91 -37.26
C PRO A 245 -21.47 24.35 -37.38
N ILE A 246 -20.60 24.80 -36.47
CA ILE A 246 -20.09 26.18 -36.45
C ILE A 246 -19.21 26.48 -37.67
N TYR A 247 -18.27 25.59 -37.99
CA TYR A 247 -17.38 25.76 -39.14
C TYR A 247 -18.15 25.78 -40.46
N PHE A 248 -19.04 24.81 -40.65
CA PHE A 248 -19.85 24.74 -41.87
C PHE A 248 -20.81 25.93 -42.01
N THR A 249 -21.44 26.37 -40.92
CA THR A 249 -22.31 27.57 -40.96
C THR A 249 -21.50 28.80 -41.32
N GLY A 250 -20.30 28.99 -40.74
CA GLY A 250 -19.41 30.11 -41.07
C GLY A 250 -18.87 30.06 -42.52
N MET A 251 -18.60 28.88 -43.05
CA MET A 251 -18.20 28.72 -44.45
C MET A 251 -19.35 29.06 -45.41
N MET A 252 -20.58 28.71 -45.04
CA MET A 252 -21.76 29.07 -45.83
C MET A 252 -22.07 30.58 -45.78
N THR A 253 -21.87 31.24 -44.64
CA THR A 253 -22.06 32.70 -44.54
C THR A 253 -21.00 33.47 -45.33
N THR A 254 -19.74 33.04 -45.30
CA THR A 254 -18.67 33.67 -46.11
C THR A 254 -18.88 33.45 -47.61
N LEU A 255 -19.30 32.26 -48.02
CA LEU A 255 -19.68 31.98 -49.42
C LEU A 255 -20.86 32.85 -49.90
N TYR A 256 -21.88 33.03 -49.05
CA TYR A 256 -23.01 33.91 -49.34
C TYR A 256 -22.57 35.36 -49.58
N LEU A 257 -21.73 35.91 -48.70
CA LEU A 257 -21.20 37.28 -48.85
C LEU A 257 -20.34 37.42 -50.11
N PHE A 258 -19.56 36.40 -50.46
CA PHE A 258 -18.76 36.39 -51.68
C PHE A 258 -19.64 36.45 -52.94
N LEU A 259 -20.70 35.65 -53.00
CA LEU A 259 -21.64 35.62 -54.13
C LEU A 259 -22.37 36.95 -54.30
N ILE A 260 -22.78 37.60 -53.21
CA ILE A 260 -23.35 38.96 -53.26
C ILE A 260 -22.34 39.95 -53.84
N GLY A 261 -21.08 39.87 -53.40
CA GLY A 261 -19.99 40.71 -53.92
C GLY A 261 -19.80 40.54 -55.43
N VAL A 262 -19.79 39.30 -55.92
CA VAL A 262 -19.65 38.97 -57.35
C VAL A 262 -20.83 39.52 -58.17
N ILE A 263 -22.06 39.28 -57.72
CA ILE A 263 -23.28 39.74 -58.42
C ILE A 263 -23.34 41.26 -58.46
N SER A 264 -23.03 41.92 -57.34
CA SER A 264 -23.01 43.39 -57.25
C SER A 264 -21.92 43.99 -58.14
N HIS A 265 -20.73 43.38 -58.19
CA HIS A 265 -19.65 43.82 -59.07
C HIS A 265 -19.97 43.62 -60.56
N GLY A 266 -20.58 42.48 -60.91
CA GLY A 266 -20.98 42.18 -62.28
C GLY A 266 -22.12 43.06 -62.80
N TYR A 267 -23.00 43.53 -61.92
CA TYR A 267 -24.03 44.51 -62.27
C TYR A 267 -23.47 45.92 -62.46
N GLU A 268 -22.47 46.32 -61.65
CA GLU A 268 -21.82 47.64 -61.74
C GLU A 268 -20.91 47.77 -62.98
N THR A 269 -20.33 46.66 -63.46
CA THR A 269 -19.40 46.63 -64.61
C THR A 269 -20.09 46.34 -65.95
N GLU A 270 -21.41 46.47 -66.01
CA GLU A 270 -22.29 46.27 -67.18
C GLU A 270 -22.31 44.86 -67.82
N ASN A 271 -21.47 43.91 -67.41
CA ASN A 271 -21.44 42.54 -67.96
C ASN A 271 -22.74 41.73 -67.74
N LEU A 272 -23.53 42.07 -66.71
CA LEU A 272 -24.82 41.41 -66.41
C LEU A 272 -26.04 42.26 -66.78
N ARG A 273 -25.85 43.48 -67.33
CA ARG A 273 -26.95 44.31 -67.86
C ARG A 273 -27.44 43.70 -69.17
N GLY A 274 -28.72 43.38 -69.26
CA GLY A 274 -29.33 42.73 -70.44
C GLY A 274 -29.97 41.37 -70.17
N ILE A 275 -29.88 40.83 -68.95
CA ILE A 275 -30.71 39.67 -68.55
C ILE A 275 -32.10 40.21 -68.18
N PRO A 276 -33.17 39.88 -68.93
CA PRO A 276 -34.49 40.53 -68.78
C PRO A 276 -35.09 40.42 -67.38
N LEU A 277 -34.73 39.36 -66.66
CA LEU A 277 -35.21 39.04 -65.31
C LEU A 277 -34.44 39.85 -64.24
N LEU A 278 -33.15 40.13 -64.47
CA LEU A 278 -32.26 40.82 -63.54
C LEU A 278 -32.41 42.34 -63.64
N ASP A 279 -32.56 42.86 -64.87
CA ASP A 279 -32.85 44.27 -65.12
C ASP A 279 -34.22 44.68 -64.54
N ARG A 280 -35.23 43.80 -64.67
CA ARG A 280 -36.58 44.03 -64.10
C ARG A 280 -36.57 44.10 -62.57
N ILE A 281 -35.69 43.36 -61.90
CA ILE A 281 -35.56 43.36 -60.45
C ILE A 281 -34.76 44.57 -59.96
N MET A 282 -33.70 44.97 -60.67
CA MET A 282 -32.81 46.08 -60.30
C MET A 282 -33.35 47.49 -60.64
N LEU A 283 -34.41 47.59 -61.45
CA LEU A 283 -35.06 48.87 -61.83
C LEU A 283 -35.70 49.62 -60.65
N ASN A 284 -36.18 48.90 -59.64
CA ASN A 284 -36.55 49.50 -58.36
C ASN A 284 -35.28 49.50 -57.49
N GLY A 285 -34.85 50.64 -56.94
CA GLY A 285 -33.62 50.76 -56.14
C GLY A 285 -33.49 49.83 -54.92
N SER A 286 -34.49 48.96 -54.67
CA SER A 286 -34.48 47.85 -53.71
C SER A 286 -34.11 46.48 -54.30
N GLY A 287 -33.84 46.39 -55.61
CA GLY A 287 -33.62 45.13 -56.33
C GLY A 287 -32.44 44.30 -55.81
N ILE A 288 -31.38 44.96 -55.35
CA ILE A 288 -30.22 44.30 -54.72
C ILE A 288 -30.65 43.55 -53.46
N TYR A 289 -31.51 44.14 -52.63
CA TYR A 289 -31.99 43.51 -51.39
C TYR A 289 -32.92 42.33 -51.69
N ILE A 290 -33.77 42.44 -52.71
CA ILE A 290 -34.65 41.36 -53.14
C ILE A 290 -33.82 40.18 -53.68
N LEU A 291 -32.81 40.47 -54.50
CA LEU A 291 -31.91 39.45 -55.05
C LEU A 291 -31.06 38.78 -53.97
N SER A 292 -30.56 39.55 -53.00
CA SER A 292 -29.87 39.04 -51.82
C SER A 292 -30.76 38.11 -50.99
N PHE A 293 -32.03 38.49 -50.76
CA PHE A 293 -32.99 37.67 -50.01
C PHE A 293 -33.35 36.37 -50.76
N LEU A 294 -33.49 36.44 -52.08
CA LEU A 294 -33.74 35.27 -52.92
C LEU A 294 -32.54 34.31 -52.93
N LEU A 295 -31.32 34.84 -53.00
CA LEU A 295 -30.08 34.06 -52.87
C LEU A 295 -30.00 33.37 -51.51
N PHE A 296 -30.39 34.07 -50.43
CA PHE A 296 -30.46 33.51 -49.08
C PHE A 296 -31.46 32.34 -49.00
N ILE A 297 -32.67 32.49 -49.56
CA ILE A 297 -33.66 31.41 -49.63
C ILE A 297 -33.12 30.21 -50.40
N VAL A 298 -32.47 30.43 -51.55
CA VAL A 298 -31.87 29.35 -52.35
C VAL A 298 -30.80 28.61 -51.57
N ILE A 299 -29.91 29.33 -50.88
CA ILE A 299 -28.87 28.72 -50.03
C ILE A 299 -29.49 27.97 -48.86
N MET A 300 -30.56 28.49 -48.25
CA MET A 300 -31.29 27.81 -47.18
C MET A 300 -31.97 26.53 -47.67
N ILE A 301 -32.56 26.54 -48.87
CA ILE A 301 -33.17 25.36 -49.49
C ILE A 301 -32.09 24.34 -49.84
N ILE A 302 -30.97 24.76 -50.44
CA ILE A 302 -29.81 23.89 -50.71
C ILE A 302 -29.29 23.29 -49.41
N PHE A 303 -29.22 24.07 -48.33
CA PHE A 303 -28.84 23.61 -47.01
C PHE A 303 -29.78 22.53 -46.46
N LEU A 304 -31.10 22.74 -46.56
CA LEU A 304 -32.11 21.75 -46.14
C LEU A 304 -32.05 20.49 -47.02
N LEU A 305 -31.84 20.63 -48.32
CA LEU A 305 -31.70 19.51 -49.26
C LEU A 305 -30.44 18.70 -48.99
N ILE A 306 -29.28 19.33 -48.77
CA ILE A 306 -28.03 18.64 -48.41
C ILE A 306 -28.21 17.91 -47.08
N ASN A 307 -28.82 18.56 -46.09
CA ASN A 307 -29.06 17.94 -44.79
C ASN A 307 -30.01 16.73 -44.89
N ASN A 308 -31.07 16.82 -45.72
CA ASN A 308 -32.02 15.72 -45.95
C ASN A 308 -31.42 14.59 -46.80
N HIS A 309 -30.68 14.91 -47.87
CA HIS A 309 -30.07 13.93 -48.76
C HIS A 309 -28.95 13.16 -48.06
N MET A 310 -28.19 13.80 -47.17
CA MET A 310 -27.19 13.12 -46.34
C MET A 310 -27.81 12.32 -45.18
N LYS A 311 -29.09 12.56 -44.85
CA LYS A 311 -29.88 11.76 -43.90
C LYS A 311 -30.57 10.57 -44.58
N SER A 312 -30.91 10.71 -45.87
CA SER A 312 -31.56 9.70 -46.73
C SER A 312 -30.59 8.77 -47.46
N SER A 313 -29.30 9.11 -47.59
CA SER A 313 -28.24 8.23 -48.11
C SER A 313 -27.72 7.24 -47.05
N LYS A 314 -28.64 6.70 -46.25
CA LYS A 314 -28.44 5.62 -45.29
C LYS A 314 -29.57 4.61 -45.45
#